data_AF-A0A0Q5VGK7-F1
#
_entry.id   AF-A0A0Q5VGK7-F1
#
_cell.length_a   1.000
_cell.length_b   1.000
_cell.length_c   1.000
_cell.angle_alpha   90.00
_cell.angle_beta   90.00
_cell.angle_gamma   90.00
#
_symmetry.space_group_name_H-M   'P 1'
#
loop_
_entity.id
_entity.type
_entity.pdbx_description
1 polymer ?
#
loop_
_entity_poly.entity_id
_entity_poly.type
_entity_poly.pdbx_seq_one_letter_code
_entity_poly.pdbx_strand_id
1 'polypeptide(L)'
;MTAAPLTAADYPLSINRPELLKTPTGKPVTALTMEAVVSGELTAEDLRIAPETLELQAQLAESAGRPQLAANFRRAAEMTAIPDAEVLTMYNALRPRASTEAQLLAMADRLETTYAAPVNAALVREAAEVYGRRRLLAEDDAEQAQDGALTPAVATDEETRA
;
A
#
# COMPACT_ATOMS: atom_id res chain seq x y z
N MET A 1 -7.43 21.25 -23.97
CA MET A 1 -6.28 22.16 -23.75
C MET A 1 -5.40 21.53 -22.69
N THR A 2 -4.27 20.95 -23.08
CA THR A 2 -3.31 20.39 -22.13
C THR A 2 -2.62 21.57 -21.43
N ALA A 3 -2.83 21.71 -20.12
CA ALA A 3 -2.13 22.72 -19.33
C ALA A 3 -0.61 22.49 -19.43
N ALA A 4 0.17 23.56 -19.35
CA ALA A 4 1.64 23.48 -19.33
C ALA A 4 2.10 22.56 -18.17
N PRO A 5 3.18 21.78 -18.35
CA PRO A 5 3.66 20.86 -17.31
C PRO A 5 4.11 21.65 -16.08
N LEU A 6 3.73 21.16 -14.89
CA LEU A 6 4.13 21.74 -13.61
C LEU A 6 5.63 21.58 -13.38
N THR A 7 6.24 22.60 -12.76
CA THR A 7 7.66 22.62 -12.45
C THR A 7 7.90 22.89 -10.97
N ALA A 8 9.11 22.64 -10.48
CA ALA A 8 9.48 22.90 -9.09
C ALA A 8 9.22 24.36 -8.63
N ALA A 9 9.16 25.31 -9.56
CA ALA A 9 8.83 26.72 -9.26
C ALA A 9 7.35 26.92 -8.87
N ASP A 10 6.46 26.02 -9.28
CA ASP A 10 5.03 26.06 -8.90
C ASP A 10 4.80 25.56 -7.45
N TYR A 11 5.82 25.02 -6.78
CA TYR A 11 5.73 24.64 -5.37
C TYR A 11 5.98 25.86 -4.45
N PRO A 12 5.23 26.03 -3.34
CA PRO A 12 4.13 25.19 -2.86
C PRO A 12 2.80 25.45 -3.58
N LEU A 13 2.09 24.38 -3.97
CA LEU A 13 0.82 24.49 -4.71
C LEU A 13 -0.26 25.28 -3.95
N SER A 14 -0.28 25.23 -2.62
CA SER A 14 -1.26 25.96 -1.80
C SER A 14 -1.12 27.48 -1.89
N ILE A 15 0.05 27.98 -2.29
CA ILE A 15 0.34 29.42 -2.42
C ILE A 15 0.34 29.81 -3.90
N ASN A 16 1.09 29.06 -4.71
CA ASN A 16 1.36 29.46 -6.08
C ASN A 16 0.25 29.04 -7.05
N ARG A 17 -0.41 27.91 -6.81
CA ARG A 17 -1.41 27.29 -7.70
C ARG A 17 -2.62 26.68 -6.94
N PRO A 18 -3.26 27.41 -5.99
CA PRO A 18 -4.33 26.86 -5.17
C PRO A 18 -5.57 26.41 -5.97
N GLU A 19 -5.76 26.95 -7.17
CA GLU A 19 -6.85 26.59 -8.08
C GLU A 19 -6.79 25.13 -8.57
N LEU A 20 -5.61 24.50 -8.48
CA LEU A 20 -5.41 23.10 -8.84
C LEU A 20 -5.78 22.14 -7.70
N LEU A 21 -5.90 22.64 -6.46
CA LEU A 21 -6.10 21.82 -5.28
C LEU A 21 -7.59 21.65 -4.98
N LYS A 22 -8.03 20.39 -5.02
CA LYS A 22 -9.39 19.98 -4.67
C LYS A 22 -9.37 18.81 -3.70
N THR A 23 -10.40 18.74 -2.88
CA THR A 23 -10.71 17.57 -2.05
C THR A 23 -11.17 16.41 -2.93
N PRO A 24 -11.19 15.16 -2.43
CA PRO A 24 -11.73 14.00 -3.17
C PRO A 24 -13.19 14.19 -3.60
N THR A 25 -13.95 14.96 -2.83
CA THR A 25 -15.34 15.34 -3.11
C THR A 25 -15.48 16.52 -4.08
N GLY A 26 -14.37 17.09 -4.55
CA GLY A 26 -14.33 18.15 -5.54
C GLY A 26 -14.38 19.58 -5.01
N LYS A 27 -14.42 19.80 -3.69
CA LYS A 27 -14.39 21.14 -3.08
C LYS A 27 -13.02 21.77 -3.28
N PRO A 28 -12.91 23.08 -3.58
CA PRO A 28 -11.62 23.74 -3.68
C PRO A 28 -10.97 23.83 -2.29
N VAL A 29 -9.64 23.84 -2.24
CA VAL A 29 -8.89 23.96 -0.97
C VAL A 29 -9.29 25.22 -0.18
N THR A 30 -9.71 26.28 -0.85
CA THR A 30 -10.16 27.54 -0.24
C THR A 30 -11.51 27.43 0.48
N ALA A 31 -12.27 26.35 0.25
CA ALA A 31 -13.51 26.06 0.97
C ALA A 31 -13.27 25.41 2.33
N LEU A 32 -12.02 25.03 2.64
CA LEU A 32 -11.64 24.42 3.92
C LEU A 32 -11.52 25.48 5.03
N THR A 33 -12.67 25.97 5.51
CA THR A 33 -12.74 26.99 6.57
C THR A 33 -13.35 26.44 7.86
N MET A 34 -13.09 27.12 8.99
CA MET A 34 -13.67 26.75 10.29
C MET A 34 -15.19 26.84 10.28
N GLU A 35 -15.75 27.83 9.58
CA GLU A 35 -17.20 28.01 9.45
C GLU A 35 -17.84 26.81 8.76
N ALA A 36 -17.23 26.32 7.67
CA ALA A 36 -17.73 25.17 6.93
C ALA A 36 -17.60 23.85 7.71
N VAL A 37 -16.62 23.75 8.62
CA VAL A 37 -16.53 22.64 9.58
C VAL A 37 -17.65 22.72 10.61
N VAL A 38 -17.86 23.90 11.21
CA VAL A 38 -18.87 24.09 12.26
C VAL A 38 -20.30 23.94 11.73
N SER A 39 -20.56 24.35 10.48
CA SER A 39 -21.86 24.18 9.83
C SER A 39 -22.15 22.74 9.39
N GLY A 40 -21.14 21.86 9.40
CA GLY A 40 -21.24 20.49 8.89
C GLY A 40 -21.19 20.39 7.36
N GLU A 41 -20.92 21.49 6.65
CA GLU A 41 -20.69 21.48 5.21
C GLU A 41 -19.41 20.72 4.83
N LEU A 42 -18.41 20.67 5.73
CA LEU A 42 -17.22 19.83 5.59
C LEU A 42 -17.29 18.61 6.50
N THR A 43 -16.99 17.47 5.90
CA THR A 43 -16.86 16.17 6.55
C THR A 43 -15.39 15.75 6.58
N ALA A 44 -15.07 14.70 7.35
CA ALA A 44 -13.72 14.14 7.40
C ALA A 44 -13.23 13.64 6.02
N GLU A 45 -14.14 13.21 5.14
CA GLU A 45 -13.81 12.77 3.78
C GLU A 45 -13.29 13.93 2.92
N ASP A 46 -13.82 15.14 3.13
CA ASP A 46 -13.35 16.35 2.44
C ASP A 46 -11.92 16.73 2.84
N LEU A 47 -11.45 16.29 4.02
CA LEU A 47 -10.13 16.61 4.55
C LEU A 47 -9.04 15.62 4.12
N ARG A 48 -9.36 14.68 3.22
CA ARG A 48 -8.40 13.77 2.60
C ARG A 48 -7.73 14.42 1.39
N ILE A 49 -6.57 13.89 0.98
CA ILE A 49 -5.91 14.30 -0.26
C ILE A 49 -6.56 13.59 -1.46
N ALA A 50 -6.77 14.31 -2.55
CA ALA A 50 -7.26 13.74 -3.81
C ALA A 50 -6.12 13.06 -4.60
N PRO A 51 -6.39 11.98 -5.36
CA PRO A 51 -5.38 11.30 -6.18
C PRO A 51 -4.74 12.24 -7.19
N GLU A 52 -5.49 13.17 -7.76
CA GLU A 52 -5.00 14.18 -8.69
C GLU A 52 -3.93 15.06 -8.02
N THR A 53 -4.12 15.43 -6.75
CA THR A 53 -3.12 16.24 -6.03
C THR A 53 -1.80 15.49 -5.87
N LEU A 54 -1.84 14.18 -5.61
CA LEU A 54 -0.64 13.35 -5.54
C LEU A 54 0.06 13.24 -6.90
N GLU A 55 -0.69 13.19 -8.00
CA GLU A 55 -0.11 13.26 -9.35
C GLU A 55 0.54 14.62 -9.65
N LEU A 56 -0.06 15.74 -9.22
CA LEU A 56 0.59 17.05 -9.32
C LEU A 56 1.91 17.08 -8.54
N GLN A 57 1.93 16.51 -7.32
CA GLN A 57 3.15 16.39 -6.53
C GLN A 57 4.19 15.46 -7.19
N ALA A 58 3.75 14.42 -7.90
CA ALA A 58 4.64 13.56 -8.69
C ALA A 58 5.33 14.35 -9.82
N GLN A 59 4.58 15.16 -10.57
CA GLN A 59 5.14 16.02 -11.63
C GLN A 59 6.14 17.03 -11.07
N LEU A 60 5.83 17.66 -9.93
CA LEU A 60 6.77 18.55 -9.23
C LEU A 60 8.05 17.81 -8.83
N ALA A 61 7.93 16.60 -8.26
CA ALA A 61 9.07 15.78 -7.88
C ALA A 61 9.94 15.39 -9.08
N GLU A 62 9.34 15.03 -10.23
CA GLU A 62 10.09 14.74 -11.46
C GLU A 62 10.83 15.96 -11.99
N SER A 63 10.15 17.12 -12.05
CA SER A 63 10.78 18.37 -12.50
C SER A 63 11.94 18.81 -11.60
N ALA A 64 11.92 18.42 -10.33
CA ALA A 64 12.98 18.65 -9.36
C ALA A 64 14.09 17.56 -9.38
N GLY A 65 14.04 16.61 -10.33
CA GLY A 65 15.02 15.53 -10.45
C GLY A 65 14.89 14.42 -9.41
N ARG A 66 13.68 14.18 -8.88
CA ARG A 66 13.40 13.17 -7.83
C ARG A 66 12.44 12.07 -8.32
N PRO A 67 12.85 11.22 -9.28
CA PRO A 67 11.95 10.25 -9.91
C PRO A 67 11.43 9.18 -8.95
N GLN A 68 12.21 8.75 -7.95
CA GLN A 68 11.74 7.76 -6.96
C GLN A 68 10.63 8.33 -6.06
N LEU A 69 10.72 9.62 -5.72
CA LEU A 69 9.69 10.31 -4.96
C LEU A 69 8.41 10.45 -5.80
N ALA A 70 8.54 10.78 -7.08
CA ALA A 70 7.41 10.83 -7.99
C ALA A 70 6.71 9.47 -8.13
N ALA A 71 7.48 8.38 -8.31
CA ALA A 71 6.92 7.03 -8.34
C ALA A 71 6.20 6.67 -7.03
N ASN A 72 6.71 7.15 -5.88
CA ASN A 72 6.04 6.97 -4.60
C ASN A 72 4.70 7.71 -4.53
N PHE A 73 4.64 8.96 -4.99
CA PHE A 73 3.38 9.71 -5.03
C PHE A 73 2.34 9.08 -5.95
N ARG A 74 2.76 8.52 -7.09
CA ARG A 74 1.83 7.80 -7.98
C ARG A 74 1.27 6.53 -7.35
N ARG A 75 2.09 5.76 -6.64
CA ARG A 75 1.58 4.62 -5.84
C ARG A 75 0.61 5.10 -4.76
N ALA A 76 0.94 6.18 -4.04
CA ALA A 76 0.07 6.75 -3.04
C ALA A 76 -1.26 7.26 -3.63
N ALA A 77 -1.25 7.76 -4.87
CA ALA A 77 -2.46 8.21 -5.56
C ALA A 77 -3.43 7.05 -5.80
N GLU A 78 -2.94 5.89 -6.24
CA GLU A 78 -3.80 4.69 -6.35
C GLU A 78 -4.36 4.27 -4.97
N MET A 79 -3.57 4.42 -3.89
CA MET A 79 -3.99 4.04 -2.55
C MET A 79 -5.12 4.91 -1.98
N THR A 80 -5.41 6.09 -2.53
CA THR A 80 -6.50 6.94 -2.00
C THR A 80 -7.89 6.31 -2.16
N ALA A 81 -8.04 5.34 -3.07
CA ALA A 81 -9.29 4.60 -3.27
C ALA A 81 -9.46 3.44 -2.27
N ILE A 82 -8.42 3.10 -1.50
CA ILE A 82 -8.40 1.95 -0.60
C ILE A 82 -8.86 2.41 0.81
N PRO A 83 -9.85 1.74 1.43
CA PRO A 83 -10.25 2.07 2.79
C PRO A 83 -9.11 1.91 3.80
N ASP A 84 -9.03 2.79 4.80
CA ASP A 84 -7.95 2.82 5.80
C ASP A 84 -7.71 1.45 6.48
N ALA A 85 -8.77 0.72 6.83
CA ALA A 85 -8.67 -0.62 7.43
C ALA A 85 -8.07 -1.66 6.48
N GLU A 86 -8.36 -1.55 5.18
CA GLU A 86 -7.80 -2.42 4.16
C GLU A 86 -6.31 -2.10 3.94
N VAL A 87 -5.92 -0.82 3.94
CA VAL A 87 -4.51 -0.41 3.86
C VAL A 87 -3.70 -1.04 5.00
N LEU A 88 -4.22 -1.02 6.24
CA LEU A 88 -3.57 -1.66 7.39
C LEU A 88 -3.49 -3.18 7.24
N THR A 89 -4.53 -3.81 6.67
CA THR A 89 -4.54 -5.25 6.39
C THR A 89 -3.45 -5.62 5.38
N MET A 90 -3.37 -4.89 4.27
CA MET A 90 -2.35 -5.07 3.23
C MET A 90 -0.94 -4.88 3.79
N TYR A 91 -0.73 -3.82 4.59
CA TYR A 91 0.55 -3.56 5.25
C TYR A 91 0.97 -4.71 6.17
N ASN A 92 0.06 -5.23 6.99
CA ASN A 92 0.37 -6.34 7.89
C ASN A 92 0.72 -7.63 7.13
N ALA A 93 0.03 -7.90 6.03
CA ALA A 93 0.30 -9.06 5.19
C ALA A 93 1.65 -8.99 4.46
N LEU A 94 2.18 -7.79 4.20
CA LEU A 94 3.54 -7.60 3.68
C LEU A 94 4.64 -7.73 4.75
N ARG A 95 4.31 -7.94 6.02
CA ARG A 95 5.34 -8.15 7.04
C ARG A 95 6.01 -9.53 6.87
N PRO A 96 7.28 -9.68 7.28
CA PRO A 96 7.95 -10.97 7.24
C PRO A 96 7.13 -12.07 7.93
N ARG A 97 7.00 -13.23 7.26
CA ARG A 97 6.27 -14.42 7.72
C ARG A 97 4.77 -14.23 7.95
N ALA A 98 4.17 -13.15 7.43
CA ALA A 98 2.76 -12.86 7.64
C ALA A 98 1.83 -13.44 6.57
N SER A 99 2.35 -13.76 5.38
CA SER A 99 1.53 -14.23 4.26
C SER A 99 2.25 -15.25 3.39
N THR A 100 1.48 -16.17 2.83
CA THR A 100 1.94 -17.11 1.79
C THR A 100 1.99 -16.41 0.43
N GLU A 101 2.67 -17.02 -0.53
CA GLU A 101 2.74 -16.48 -1.90
C GLU A 101 1.34 -16.29 -2.50
N ALA A 102 0.47 -17.29 -2.36
CA ALA A 102 -0.89 -17.24 -2.87
C ALA A 102 -1.70 -16.08 -2.27
N GLN A 103 -1.52 -15.79 -0.98
CA GLN A 103 -2.20 -14.66 -0.32
C GLN A 103 -1.71 -13.30 -0.86
N LEU A 104 -0.41 -13.16 -1.10
CA LEU A 104 0.15 -11.93 -1.70
C LEU A 104 -0.31 -11.74 -3.15
N LEU A 105 -0.36 -12.81 -3.95
CA LEU A 105 -0.88 -12.75 -5.32
C LEU A 105 -2.38 -12.40 -5.35
N ALA A 106 -3.17 -12.98 -4.45
CA ALA A 106 -4.59 -12.63 -4.32
C ALA A 106 -4.79 -11.16 -3.90
N MET A 107 -3.91 -10.62 -3.04
CA MET A 107 -3.91 -9.20 -2.70
C MET A 107 -3.57 -8.32 -3.91
N ALA A 108 -2.56 -8.69 -4.70
CA ALA A 108 -2.20 -7.97 -5.91
C ALA A 108 -3.35 -7.94 -6.92
N ASP A 109 -4.03 -9.06 -7.13
CA ASP A 109 -5.17 -9.13 -8.03
C ASP A 109 -6.34 -8.26 -7.54
N ARG A 110 -6.57 -8.19 -6.22
CA ARG A 110 -7.57 -7.29 -5.62
C ARG A 110 -7.20 -5.83 -5.82
N LEU A 111 -5.94 -5.45 -5.61
CA LEU A 111 -5.43 -4.10 -5.87
C LEU A 111 -5.74 -3.66 -7.31
N GLU A 112 -5.44 -4.52 -8.29
CA GLU A 112 -5.65 -4.20 -9.69
C GLU A 112 -7.14 -4.17 -10.09
N THR A 113 -7.92 -5.16 -9.66
CA THR A 113 -9.32 -5.31 -10.12
C THR A 113 -10.34 -4.52 -9.34
N THR A 114 -10.16 -4.39 -8.02
CA THR A 114 -11.15 -3.75 -7.12
C THR A 114 -10.85 -2.27 -6.94
N TYR A 115 -9.57 -1.92 -6.81
CA TYR A 115 -9.13 -0.56 -6.50
C TYR A 115 -8.48 0.16 -7.69
N ALA A 116 -8.38 -0.50 -8.85
CA ALA A 116 -7.70 0.04 -10.03
C ALA A 116 -6.27 0.54 -9.71
N ALA A 117 -5.52 -0.24 -8.92
CA ALA A 117 -4.19 0.08 -8.41
C ALA A 117 -3.09 -0.82 -9.03
N PRO A 118 -2.84 -0.73 -10.36
CA PRO A 118 -1.93 -1.62 -11.06
C PRO A 118 -0.45 -1.44 -10.62
N VAL A 119 -0.01 -0.24 -10.26
CA VAL A 119 1.37 -0.03 -9.82
C VAL A 119 1.61 -0.67 -8.45
N ASN A 120 0.66 -0.54 -7.52
CA ASN A 120 0.74 -1.24 -6.24
C ASN A 120 0.60 -2.76 -6.41
N ALA A 121 -0.27 -3.24 -7.30
CA ALA A 121 -0.38 -4.67 -7.60
C ALA A 121 0.95 -5.26 -8.11
N ALA A 122 1.62 -4.57 -9.04
CA ALA A 122 2.93 -4.98 -9.53
C ALA A 122 3.98 -5.03 -8.40
N LEU A 123 3.98 -4.04 -7.50
CA LEU A 123 4.88 -4.02 -6.34
C LEU A 123 4.65 -5.22 -5.41
N VAL A 124 3.39 -5.60 -5.17
CA VAL A 124 3.07 -6.77 -4.33
C VAL A 124 3.48 -8.08 -5.02
N ARG A 125 3.32 -8.20 -6.34
CA ARG A 125 3.80 -9.38 -7.10
C ARG A 125 5.31 -9.51 -7.03
N GLU A 126 6.05 -8.40 -7.17
CA GLU A 126 7.50 -8.39 -6.98
C GLU A 126 7.88 -8.80 -5.54
N ALA A 127 7.15 -8.30 -4.55
CA ALA A 127 7.37 -8.68 -3.15
C ALA A 127 7.18 -10.18 -2.93
N ALA A 128 6.14 -10.80 -3.51
CA ALA A 128 5.92 -12.24 -3.44
C ALA A 128 7.12 -13.04 -3.99
N GLU A 129 7.63 -12.67 -5.17
CA GLU A 129 8.81 -13.30 -5.78
C GLU A 129 10.06 -13.15 -4.89
N VAL A 130 10.31 -11.94 -4.38
CA VAL A 130 11.44 -11.66 -3.51
C VAL A 130 11.32 -12.44 -2.20
N TYR A 131 10.12 -12.51 -1.61
CA TYR A 131 9.89 -13.17 -0.33
C TYR A 131 10.10 -14.67 -0.44
N GLY A 132 9.69 -15.29 -1.55
CA GLY A 132 9.99 -16.70 -1.84
C GLY A 132 11.49 -16.95 -1.89
N ARG A 133 12.24 -16.16 -2.67
CA ARG A 133 13.72 -16.28 -2.77
C ARG A 133 14.44 -16.05 -1.44
N ARG A 134 13.88 -15.19 -0.57
CA ARG A 134 14.49 -14.80 0.71
C ARG A 134 13.95 -15.56 1.92
N ARG A 135 13.04 -16.52 1.72
CA ARG A 135 12.37 -17.28 2.80
C ARG A 135 11.69 -16.35 3.82
N LEU A 136 10.95 -15.37 3.32
CA LEU A 136 10.17 -14.41 4.11
C LEU A 136 8.66 -14.67 4.04
N LEU A 137 8.21 -15.63 3.24
CA LEU A 137 6.82 -16.09 3.23
C LEU A 137 6.48 -16.81 4.54
N ALA A 138 5.21 -16.79 4.90
CA ALA A 138 4.68 -17.69 5.93
C ALA A 138 4.94 -19.15 5.52
N GLU A 139 5.17 -19.99 6.52
CA GLU A 139 5.25 -21.44 6.31
C GLU A 139 3.82 -21.96 6.16
N ASP A 140 3.58 -22.83 5.17
CA ASP A 140 2.29 -23.50 5.06
C ASP A 140 2.15 -24.45 6.26
N ASP A 141 1.02 -24.40 6.96
CA ASP A 141 0.70 -25.29 8.10
C ASP A 141 0.84 -26.79 7.77
N ALA A 142 0.99 -27.16 6.49
CA ALA A 142 1.25 -28.52 6.01
C ALA A 142 2.67 -29.05 6.30
N GLU A 143 3.68 -28.19 6.49
CA GLU A 143 5.05 -28.64 6.82
C GLU A 143 5.22 -29.02 8.31
N GLN A 144 4.41 -28.42 9.20
CA GLN A 144 4.43 -28.74 10.63
C GLN A 144 3.95 -30.18 10.94
N ALA A 145 3.13 -30.77 10.06
CA ALA A 145 2.65 -32.13 10.23
C ALA A 145 3.71 -33.21 9.88
N GLN A 146 4.75 -32.87 9.12
CA GLN A 146 5.74 -33.85 8.65
C GLN A 146 6.97 -33.92 9.56
N ASP A 147 7.36 -32.82 10.19
CA ASP A 147 8.56 -32.77 11.06
C ASP A 147 8.30 -33.35 12.47
N GLY A 148 7.03 -33.50 12.87
CA GLY A 148 6.63 -34.12 14.14
C GLY A 148 6.55 -35.66 14.13
N ALA A 149 6.72 -36.31 12.98
CA ALA A 149 6.44 -37.75 12.80
C ALA A 149 7.69 -38.65 12.73
N LEU A 150 8.89 -38.13 12.99
CA LEU A 150 10.13 -38.91 12.94
C LEU A 150 10.85 -38.97 14.31
N THR A 151 10.25 -39.68 15.26
CA THR A 151 11.05 -40.37 16.28
C THR A 151 10.42 -41.75 16.52
N PRO A 152 10.95 -42.84 15.93
CA PRO A 152 10.57 -44.16 16.38
C PRO A 152 11.16 -44.35 17.79
N ALA A 153 10.29 -44.63 18.75
CA ALA A 153 10.68 -45.09 20.07
C ALA A 153 11.55 -46.35 19.90
N VAL A 154 12.83 -46.25 20.26
CA VAL A 154 13.71 -47.40 20.38
C VAL A 154 13.18 -48.22 21.57
N ALA A 155 12.51 -49.33 21.27
CA ALA A 155 12.21 -50.36 22.24
C ALA A 155 13.52 -50.98 22.71
N THR A 156 13.92 -50.71 23.94
CA THR A 156 14.92 -51.52 24.64
C THR A 156 14.19 -52.62 25.39
N ASP A 157 14.08 -53.78 24.74
CA ASP A 157 14.03 -55.06 25.44
C ASP A 157 15.48 -55.42 25.81
N GLU A 158 15.81 -55.43 27.11
CA GLU A 158 16.83 -56.35 27.60
C GLU A 158 16.50 -56.79 29.04
N GLU A 159 15.97 -58.00 29.09
CA GLU A 159 15.74 -58.84 30.25
C GLU A 159 17.08 -59.32 30.83
N THR A 160 17.11 -59.56 32.16
CA THR A 160 17.91 -60.61 32.83
C THR A 160 19.25 -60.27 33.54
N ARG A 161 19.28 -60.71 34.83
CA ARG A 161 20.40 -60.94 35.80
C ARG A 161 20.91 -59.71 36.56
N ALA A 162 21.01 -59.71 37.90
CA ALA A 162 20.96 -60.76 38.92
C ALA A 162 20.54 -60.18 40.27
#